data_AF-A0A6B8KKU2-F1
#
_entry.id   AF-A0A6B8KKU2-F1
#
_cell.length_a   1.000
_cell.length_b   1.000
_cell.length_c   1.000
_cell.angle_alpha   90.00
_cell.angle_beta   90.00
_cell.angle_gamma   90.00
#
_symmetry.space_group_name_H-M   'P 1'
#
loop_
_entity.id
_entity.type
_entity.pdbx_description
1 polymer ?
#
loop_
_entity_poly.entity_id
_entity_poly.type
_entity_poly.pdbx_seq_one_letter_code
_entity_poly.pdbx_strand_id
1 'polypeptide(L)' 'MSSNAVVIHVRFAPDGTVTEIGERPTSFSAQQWYDKLCNAFAASFMALSGGRGVFRLTAEEVSALKTTALQ' A
#
# COMPACT_ATOMS: atom_id res chain seq x y z
N MET A 1 -14.45 20.14 0.65
CA MET A 1 -13.21 19.57 1.20
C MET A 1 -12.87 18.37 0.35
N SER A 2 -11.99 18.55 -0.63
CA SER A 2 -11.62 17.48 -1.56
C SER A 2 -10.66 16.56 -0.83
N SER A 3 -11.19 15.50 -0.21
CA SER A 3 -10.37 14.45 0.40
C SER A 3 -9.49 13.84 -0.69
N ASN A 4 -8.20 14.22 -0.72
CA ASN A 4 -7.17 13.64 -1.57
C ASN A 4 -6.85 12.21 -1.08
N ALA A 5 -7.87 11.35 -1.10
CA ALA A 5 -7.74 9.95 -0.79
C ALA A 5 -6.97 9.29 -1.93
N VAL A 6 -5.73 8.93 -1.64
CA VAL A 6 -4.89 8.08 -2.47
C VAL A 6 -5.34 6.64 -2.26
N VAL A 7 -5.81 6.03 -3.35
CA VAL A 7 -6.17 4.61 -3.36
C VAL A 7 -5.00 3.81 -3.90
N ILE A 8 -4.31 3.08 -3.03
CA ILE A 8 -3.21 2.21 -3.42
C ILE A 8 -3.78 0.85 -3.75
N HIS A 9 -3.72 0.46 -5.01
CA HIS A 9 -4.10 -0.89 -5.45
C HIS A 9 -2.99 -1.89 -5.17
N VAL A 10 -3.38 -3.07 -4.70
CA VAL A 10 -2.52 -4.21 -4.39
C VAL A 10 -3.03 -5.43 -5.15
N ARG A 11 -2.12 -6.18 -5.76
CA ARG A 11 -2.40 -7.46 -6.41
C ARG A 11 -1.64 -8.57 -5.71
N PHE A 12 -2.34 -9.66 -5.46
CA PHE A 12 -1.81 -10.85 -4.83
C PHE A 12 -1.72 -11.98 -5.86
N ALA A 13 -0.65 -12.77 -5.80
CA ALA A 13 -0.53 -14.03 -6.49
C ALA A 13 -1.37 -15.12 -5.78
N PRO A 14 -1.62 -16.27 -6.44
CA PRO A 14 -2.32 -17.40 -5.84
C PRO A 14 -1.64 -17.97 -4.58
N ASP A 15 -0.35 -17.73 -4.39
CA ASP A 15 0.43 -18.12 -3.20
C ASP A 15 0.31 -17.11 -2.04
N GLY A 16 -0.43 -16.01 -2.22
CA GLY A 16 -0.61 -14.95 -1.24
C GLY A 16 0.46 -13.85 -1.26
N THR A 17 1.48 -13.95 -2.12
CA THR A 17 2.51 -12.91 -2.25
C THR A 17 2.01 -11.71 -3.04
N VAL A 18 2.55 -10.53 -2.77
CA VAL A 18 2.20 -9.31 -3.51
C VAL A 18 2.98 -9.25 -4.81
N THR A 19 2.26 -9.27 -5.93
CA THR A 19 2.83 -9.19 -7.28
C THR A 19 3.02 -7.75 -7.72
N GLU A 20 2.06 -6.88 -7.40
CA GLU A 20 2.05 -5.50 -7.83
C GLU A 20 1.41 -4.62 -6.75
N ILE A 21 1.99 -3.45 -6.51
CA ILE A 21 1.46 -2.47 -5.56
C ILE A 21 1.81 -1.05 -6.02
N GLY A 22 0.81 -0.17 -5.97
CA GLY A 22 0.95 1.24 -6.29
C GLY A 22 1.76 2.02 -5.24
N GLU A 23 2.15 3.25 -5.59
CA GLU A 23 2.86 4.17 -4.68
C GLU A 23 4.16 3.59 -4.06
N ARG A 24 4.71 2.54 -4.67
CA ARG A 24 5.91 1.86 -4.17
C ARG A 24 7.18 2.66 -4.51
N PRO A 25 8.05 2.96 -3.53
CA PRO A 25 9.39 3.46 -3.81
C PRO A 25 10.23 2.42 -4.55
N THR A 26 11.10 2.86 -5.46
CA THR A 26 11.97 1.96 -6.26
C THR A 26 12.91 1.11 -5.41
N SER A 27 13.23 1.56 -4.20
CA SER A 27 14.10 0.88 -3.23
C SER A 27 13.48 -0.38 -2.59
N PHE A 28 12.15 -0.56 -2.68
CA PHE A 28 11.44 -1.66 -2.04
C PHE A 28 10.82 -2.63 -3.04
N SER A 29 10.77 -3.91 -2.70
CA SER A 29 9.94 -4.88 -3.42
C SER A 29 8.45 -4.64 -3.15
N ALA A 30 7.58 -5.21 -3.98
CA ALA A 30 6.13 -5.11 -3.81
C ALA A 30 5.67 -5.67 -2.45
N GLN A 31 6.22 -6.81 -2.05
CA GLN A 31 5.97 -7.42 -0.75
C GLN A 31 6.43 -6.52 0.40
N GLN A 32 7.67 -6.02 0.36
CA GLN A 32 8.21 -5.16 1.42
C GLN A 32 7.39 -3.89 1.61
N TRP A 33 6.94 -3.28 0.52
CA TRP A 33 6.09 -2.09 0.58
C TRP A 33 4.71 -2.39 1.17
N TYR A 34 4.11 -3.53 0.79
CA TYR A 34 2.86 -3.99 1.40
C TYR A 34 3.00 -4.22 2.91
N ASP A 35 4.07 -4.89 3.35
CA ASP A 35 4.29 -5.16 4.77
C ASP A 35 4.42 -3.85 5.57
N LYS A 36 5.08 -2.82 5.01
CA LYS A 36 5.17 -1.49 5.63
C LYS A 36 3.81 -0.81 5.72
N LEU A 37 3.01 -0.86 4.67
CA LEU A 37 1.65 -0.31 4.65
C LEU A 37 0.74 -1.03 5.64
N CYS A 38 0.81 -2.36 5.74
CA CYS A 38 0.07 -3.12 6.73
C CYS A 38 0.49 -2.77 8.16
N ASN A 39 1.79 -2.64 8.43
CA ASN A 39 2.26 -2.29 9.78
C ASN A 39 1.82 -0.88 10.22
N ALA A 40 1.77 0.08 9.30
CA ALA A 40 1.37 1.46 9.61
C ALA A 40 -0.14 1.70 9.54
N PHE A 41 -0.83 1.04 8.62
CA PHE A 41 -2.21 1.37 8.22
C PHE A 41 -3.10 0.12 8.00
N ALA A 42 -2.93 -0.94 8.79
CA ALA A 42 -3.76 -2.15 8.71
C ALA A 42 -5.27 -1.84 8.71
N ALA A 43 -5.71 -0.85 9.50
CA ALA A 43 -7.12 -0.45 9.59
C ALA A 43 -7.68 0.15 8.29
N SER A 44 -6.80 0.67 7.43
CA SER A 44 -7.16 1.29 6.14
C SER A 44 -7.10 0.31 4.97
N PHE A 45 -6.73 -0.95 5.23
CA PHE A 45 -6.68 -2.00 4.22
C PHE A 45 -8.07 -2.63 4.00
N MET A 46 -8.43 -2.78 2.73
CA MET A 46 -9.64 -3.48 2.31
C MET A 46 -9.28 -4.56 1.30
N ALA A 47 -9.48 -5.82 1.70
CA ALA A 47 -9.35 -6.95 0.79
C ALA A 47 -10.52 -6.99 -0.20
N LEU A 48 -10.22 -7.26 -1.47
CA LEU A 48 -11.18 -7.43 -2.55
C LEU A 48 -11.10 -8.86 -3.10
N SER A 49 -12.15 -9.30 -3.80
CA SER A 49 -12.17 -10.63 -4.41
C SER A 49 -11.16 -10.77 -5.57
N GLY A 50 -10.64 -11.99 -5.75
CA GLY A 50 -9.74 -12.34 -6.86
C GLY A 50 -8.31 -11.84 -6.68
N GLY A 51 -7.76 -11.92 -5.45
CA GLY A 51 -6.37 -11.55 -5.18
C GLY A 51 -6.11 -10.05 -5.33
N ARG A 52 -7.06 -9.21 -4.94
CA ARG A 52 -6.91 -7.75 -5.00
C ARG A 52 -7.08 -7.17 -3.61
N GLY A 53 -6.43 -6.05 -3.36
CA GLY A 53 -6.62 -5.27 -2.14
C GLY A 53 -6.45 -3.80 -2.44
N VAL A 54 -6.95 -2.96 -1.55
CA VAL A 54 -6.74 -1.52 -1.64
C VAL A 54 -6.42 -0.95 -0.26
N PHE A 55 -5.51 0.02 -0.22
CA PHE A 55 -5.38 0.94 0.91
C PHE A 55 -6.01 2.27 0.53
N ARG A 56 -6.77 2.85 1.45
CA ARG A 56 -7.30 4.21 1.32
C ARG A 56 -6.60 5.11 2.33
N LEU A 57 -5.64 5.89 1.85
CA LEU A 57 -4.82 6.79 2.65
C LEU A 57 -4.90 8.20 2.09
N THR A 58 -4.47 9.18 2.87
CA THR A 58 -4.23 10.53 2.37
C THR A 58 -2.87 10.62 1.69
N ALA A 59 -2.71 11.57 0.76
CA ALA A 59 -1.41 11.82 0.12
C ALA A 59 -0.31 12.16 1.15
N GLU A 60 -0.66 12.81 2.25
CA GLU A 60 0.24 13.17 3.35
C GLU A 60 0.75 11.92 4.09
N GLU A 61 -0.13 10.98 4.43
CA GLU A 61 0.23 9.70 5.07
C GLU A 61 1.16 8.87 4.18
N VAL A 62 0.85 8.79 2.88
CA VAL A 62 1.69 8.07 1.91
C VAL A 62 3.07 8.71 1.81
N SER A 63 3.14 10.04 1.70
CA SER A 63 4.42 10.76 1.63
C SER A 63 5.23 10.60 2.92
N ALA A 64 4.58 10.70 4.09
CA ALA A 64 5.23 10.53 5.38
C ALA A 64 5.79 9.11 5.54
N LEU A 65 5.02 8.08 5.15
CA LEU A 65 5.47 6.70 5.19
C LEU A 65 6.69 6.47 4.27
N LYS A 66 6.67 7.03 3.05
CA LYS A 66 7.81 6.95 2.12
C LYS A 66 9.06 7.59 2.71
N THR A 67 8.95 8.78 3.31
CA THR A 67 10.06 9.47 3.95
C THR A 67 10.62 8.63 5.10
N THR A 68 9.77 8.13 6.00
CA THR A 68 10.19 7.27 7.12
C THR A 68 10.79 5.94 6.66
N ALA A 69 10.32 5.39 5.54
CA ALA A 69 10.83 4.13 4.99
C ALA A 69 12.17 4.30 4.26
N LEU A 70 12.49 5.49 3.75
CA LEU A 70 13.75 5.79 3.07
C LEU A 70 14.85 6.32 4.01
N GLN A 71 14.50 6.60 5.27
CA GLN A 71 15.43 7.01 6.34
C GLN A 71 16.15 5.82 6.97
#